data_AF-A0A838SVP5-F1
#
_entry.id   AF-A0A838SVP5-F1
#
_cell.length_a   1.000
_cell.length_b   1.000
_cell.length_c   1.000
_cell.angle_alpha   90.00
_cell.angle_beta   90.00
_cell.angle_gamma   90.00
#
_symmetry.space_group_name_H-M   'P 1'
#
loop_
_entity.id
_entity.type
_entity.pdbx_description
1 polymer ?
#
loop_
_entity_poly.entity_id
_entity_poly.type
_entity_poly.pdbx_seq_one_letter_code
_entity_poly.pdbx_strand_id
1 'polypeptide(L)' 'MCRQVLFEFAPDLHVIAAGVDGSVAHFVLGQDLLPHGFGPDRLRQDS' A
#
# COMPACT_ATOMS: atom_id res chain seq x y z
N MET A 1 1.86 4.28 9.70
CA MET A 1 0.43 4.20 10.03
C MET A 1 -0.45 4.45 8.79
N CYS A 2 -0.27 5.54 8.04
CA CYS A 2 -1.09 5.86 6.85
C CYS A 2 -1.17 4.73 5.80
N ARG A 3 -0.02 4.11 5.47
CA ARG A 3 0.05 3.02 4.49
C ARG A 3 -0.70 1.76 4.93
N GLN A 4 -0.67 1.43 6.23
CA GLN A 4 -1.31 0.24 6.78
C GLN A 4 -2.84 0.34 6.76
N VAL A 5 -3.38 1.53 7.07
CA VAL A 5 -4.84 1.76 7.00
C VAL A 5 -5.34 1.61 5.57
N LEU A 6 -4.63 2.16 4.58
CA LEU A 6 -4.99 2.00 3.16
C LEU A 6 -4.84 0.55 2.68
N PHE A 7 -3.79 -0.14 3.14
CA PHE A 7 -3.50 -1.52 2.75
C PHE A 7 -4.58 -2.51 3.19
N GLU A 8 -5.23 -2.27 4.33
CA GLU A 8 -6.35 -3.10 4.80
C GLU A 8 -7.51 -3.16 3.80
N PHE A 9 -7.75 -2.07 3.05
CA PHE A 9 -8.88 -1.97 2.13
C PHE A 9 -8.49 -2.15 0.66
N ALA A 10 -7.26 -1.79 0.29
CA ALA A 10 -6.80 -1.79 -1.10
C ALA A 10 -5.28 -2.04 -1.19
N PRO A 11 -4.82 -3.30 -1.10
CA PRO A 11 -3.40 -3.63 -1.26
C PRO A 11 -2.87 -3.26 -2.64
N ASP A 12 -3.69 -3.34 -3.69
CA ASP A 12 -3.30 -2.98 -5.08
C ASP A 12 -3.49 -1.49 -5.40
N LEU A 13 -3.64 -0.63 -4.39
CA LEU A 13 -3.84 0.81 -4.59
C LEU A 13 -2.65 1.45 -5.31
N HIS A 14 -2.93 2.11 -6.44
CA HIS A 14 -1.95 2.95 -7.11
C HIS A 14 -1.75 4.28 -6.38
N VAL A 15 -0.52 4.55 -5.93
CA VAL A 15 -0.13 5.77 -5.23
C VAL A 15 0.68 6.64 -6.17
N ILE A 16 0.22 7.88 -6.36
CA ILE A 16 0.95 8.92 -7.09
C ILE A 16 1.54 9.89 -6.07
N ALA A 17 2.86 9.91 -5.97
CA ALA A 17 3.59 10.81 -5.07
C ALA A 17 4.18 11.97 -5.90
N ALA A 18 3.73 13.20 -5.61
CA ALA A 18 4.25 14.41 -6.23
C ALA A 18 5.30 15.07 -5.29
N GLY A 19 6.47 15.35 -5.84
CA GLY A 19 7.53 16.12 -5.19
C GLY A 19 7.35 17.62 -5.40
N VAL A 20 7.92 18.41 -4.48
CA VAL A 20 7.88 19.89 -4.54
C VAL A 20 8.66 20.47 -5.73
N ASP A 21 9.56 19.67 -6.30
CA ASP A 21 10.33 19.94 -7.52
C ASP A 21 9.56 19.60 -8.81
N GLY A 22 8.30 19.17 -8.69
CA GLY A 22 7.48 18.72 -9.82
C GLY A 22 7.77 17.27 -10.24
N SER A 23 8.61 16.54 -9.52
CA SER A 23 8.80 15.11 -9.75
C SER A 23 7.52 14.34 -9.42
N VAL A 24 7.26 13.25 -10.15
CA VAL A 24 6.13 12.35 -9.89
C VAL A 24 6.63 10.92 -9.88
N ALA A 25 6.25 10.17 -8.86
CA ALA A 25 6.51 8.74 -8.75
C ALA A 25 5.20 7.96 -8.61
N HIS A 26 5.17 6.79 -9.25
CA HIS A 26 4.03 5.88 -9.23
C HIS A 26 4.43 4.61 -8.50
N PHE A 27 3.55 4.15 -7.62
CA PHE A 27 3.74 2.94 -6.83
C PHE A 27 2.46 2.13 -6.77
N VAL A 28 2.60 0.82 -6.59
CA VAL A 28 1.54 -0.05 -6.08
C VAL A 28 1.77 -0.21 -4.57
N LEU A 29 0.76 0.13 -3.76
CA LEU A 29 0.89 0.22 -2.31
C LEU A 29 1.45 -1.06 -1.69
N GLY A 30 0.86 -2.20 -2.03
CA GLY A 30 1.21 -3.49 -1.46
C GLY A 30 2.52 -4.06 -2.00
N GLN A 31 2.92 -3.72 -3.21
CA GLN A 31 4.16 -4.22 -3.80
C GLN A 31 5.37 -3.35 -3.43
N ASP A 32 5.24 -2.04 -3.59
CA ASP A 32 6.39 -1.13 -3.59
C ASP A 32 6.55 -0.40 -2.25
N LEU A 33 5.45 -0.12 -1.55
CA LEU A 33 5.45 0.72 -0.33
C LEU A 33 5.20 -0.07 0.95
N LEU A 34 4.60 -1.27 0.84
CA LEU A 34 4.28 -2.16 1.94
C LEU A 34 4.37 -3.66 1.54
N PRO A 35 5.50 -4.14 0.99
CA PRO A 35 5.68 -5.51 0.47
C PRO A 35 5.39 -6.64 1.45
N HIS A 36 5.46 -6.34 2.75
CA HIS A 36 5.19 -7.28 3.84
C HIS A 36 4.07 -6.78 4.74
N GLY A 37 3.14 -6.01 4.17
CA GLY A 37 1.93 -5.55 4.85
C GLY A 37 1.16 -6.72 5.45
N PHE A 38 0.76 -6.58 6.71
CA PHE A 38 -0.21 -7.48 7.30
C PHE A 38 -1.59 -7.07 6.76
N GLY A 39 -2.36 -8.01 6.21
CA GLY A 39 -3.65 -7.71 5.60
C GLY A 39 -4.67 -8.82 5.81
N PRO A 40 -5.92 -8.62 5.36
CA PRO A 40 -7.05 -9.49 5.68
C PRO A 40 -6.89 -10.92 5.14
N ASP A 41 -6.05 -11.16 4.13
CA ASP A 41 -5.71 -12.52 3.69
C ASP A 41 -5.02 -13.34 4.79
N ARG A 42 -4.19 -12.71 5.63
CA ARG A 42 -3.54 -13.41 6.75
C ARG A 42 -4.50 -13.77 7.87
N LEU A 43 -5.54 -12.97 8.09
CA LEU A 43 -6.59 -13.26 9.07
C LEU A 43 -7.53 -14.39 8.60
N ARG A 44 -7.68 -14.57 7.28
CA ARG A 44 -8.51 -15.63 6.69
C ARG A 44 -7.86 -17.01 6.67
N GLN A 45 -6.56 -17.10 6.95
CA GLN A 45 -5.82 -18.38 7.01
C GLN A 45 -5.92 -19.10 8.37
N ASP A 46 -6.50 -18.46 9.37
CA ASP A 46 -6.64 -18.97 10.75
C ASP A 46 -8.10 -19.37 11.09
N SER A 47 -8.94 -19.69 10.09
CA SER A 47 -10.34 -20.15 10.24
C SER A 47 -10.56 -21.59 9.80
#